data_AF-A0A534Z9U7-F1
#
_entry.id   AF-A0A534Z9U7-F1
#
_cell.length_a   1.000
_cell.length_b   1.000
_cell.length_c   1.000
_cell.angle_alpha   90.00
_cell.angle_beta   90.00
_cell.angle_gamma   90.00
#
_symmetry.space_group_name_H-M   'P 1'
#
loop_
_entity.id
_entity.type
_entity.pdbx_description
1 polymer ?
#
loop_
_entity_poly.entity_id
_entity_poly.type
_entity_poly.pdbx_seq_one_letter_code
_entity_poly.pdbx_strand_id
1 'polypeptide(L)'
;MGKKQVRQVRQQMRRVQPKAPAASNTQGASRKQRERFVQAGGMLQGYSPDFVMRIGYISVGIAVVCLLAIAACLLFLPPIYGWPDAVVAAIVWLLPIALLASFVGPGVRLAMRDRKAEPRLVQGQLVGASSVSTSLGLGMMMVQTRGGVEQYLVPPSRLKQVPGNQVNVVLTVTPNLRHVKSVGVMGQRMVGRVEPPVPPVMRRLQLLPVLTPAALALGAVVGDDAVALSPIAQPLLHATVAALVGAVLALGIYGVSFLLQRRMMTQVQAMLPKT
;
A
#
# COMPACT_ATOMS: atom_id res chain seq x y z
N MET A 1 49.83 -21.55 20.52
CA MET A 1 48.61 -20.83 20.95
C MET A 1 47.88 -20.20 19.76
N GLY A 2 47.12 -20.95 18.95
CA GLY A 2 46.56 -20.38 17.69
C GLY A 2 45.25 -20.96 17.17
N LYS A 3 44.49 -21.71 17.99
CA LYS A 3 43.27 -22.41 17.53
C LYS A 3 41.96 -21.93 18.15
N LYS A 4 41.99 -21.02 19.13
CA LYS A 4 40.79 -20.53 19.83
C LYS A 4 40.20 -19.23 19.24
N GLN A 5 41.01 -18.37 18.61
CA GLN A 5 40.51 -17.11 18.00
C GLN A 5 39.73 -17.33 16.69
N VAL A 6 40.11 -18.33 15.88
CA VAL A 6 39.45 -18.57 14.59
C VAL A 6 38.00 -19.10 14.76
N ARG A 7 37.71 -19.74 15.90
CA ARG A 7 36.37 -20.29 16.18
C ARG A 7 35.37 -19.21 16.63
N GLN A 8 35.83 -18.14 17.27
CA GLN A 8 34.97 -17.00 17.64
C GLN A 8 34.60 -16.13 16.42
N VAL A 9 35.51 -15.96 15.46
CA VAL A 9 35.22 -15.22 14.22
C VAL A 9 34.21 -15.98 13.32
N ARG A 10 34.27 -17.31 13.27
CA ARG A 10 33.29 -18.13 12.52
C ARG A 10 31.88 -18.14 13.14
N GLN A 11 31.73 -17.90 14.45
CA GLN A 11 30.42 -17.85 15.11
C GLN A 11 29.75 -16.48 15.01
N GLN A 12 30.51 -15.38 14.86
CA GLN A 12 29.93 -14.06 14.56
C GLN A 12 29.48 -13.91 13.09
N MET A 13 30.04 -14.69 12.17
CA MET A 13 29.58 -14.72 10.77
C MET A 13 28.24 -15.43 10.57
N ARG A 14 27.78 -16.23 11.54
CA ARG A 14 26.51 -16.98 11.44
C ARG A 14 25.33 -16.20 12.03
N ARG A 15 25.20 -14.91 11.71
CA ARG A 15 23.96 -14.14 11.95
C ARG A 15 23.78 -12.92 11.05
N VAL A 16 24.52 -12.83 9.95
CA VAL A 16 24.15 -11.94 8.84
C VAL A 16 23.32 -12.78 7.87
N GLN A 17 22.09 -13.07 8.26
CA GLN A 17 21.09 -13.39 7.24
C GLN A 17 21.03 -12.17 6.32
N PRO A 18 21.20 -12.33 4.99
CA PRO A 18 20.88 -11.27 4.07
C PRO A 18 19.44 -10.89 4.38
N LYS A 19 19.23 -9.68 4.87
CA LYS A 19 17.90 -9.16 5.13
C LYS A 19 17.24 -9.14 3.77
N ALA A 20 16.37 -10.12 3.57
CA ALA A 20 15.64 -10.33 2.33
C ALA A 20 15.08 -8.98 1.86
N PRO A 21 15.09 -8.71 0.54
CA PRO A 21 14.56 -7.47 0.00
C PRO A 21 13.19 -7.19 0.64
N ALA A 22 13.04 -5.99 1.19
CA ALA A 22 11.80 -5.58 1.81
C ALA A 22 10.76 -5.42 0.69
N ALA A 23 10.01 -6.47 0.37
CA ALA A 23 8.89 -6.38 -0.56
C ALA A 23 8.15 -7.71 -0.76
N SER A 24 7.20 -8.02 0.11
CA SER A 24 5.83 -8.32 -0.34
C SER A 24 4.93 -8.32 0.90
N ASN A 25 3.76 -7.70 0.79
CA ASN A 25 2.66 -7.91 1.74
C ASN A 25 2.11 -9.34 1.53
N THR A 26 2.94 -10.35 1.77
CA THR A 26 2.54 -11.75 1.81
C THR A 26 2.11 -12.09 3.23
N GLN A 27 1.10 -12.95 3.32
CA GLN A 27 0.54 -13.49 4.55
C GLN A 27 1.68 -13.94 5.49
N GLY A 28 1.76 -13.37 6.69
CA GLY A 28 2.80 -13.68 7.67
C GLY A 28 3.70 -12.52 8.10
N ALA A 29 3.52 -11.29 7.58
CA ALA A 29 4.25 -10.13 8.09
C ALA A 29 4.07 -9.98 9.61
N SER A 30 5.18 -10.03 10.35
CA SER A 30 5.21 -9.88 11.81
C SER A 30 4.57 -8.57 12.23
N ARG A 31 3.94 -8.52 13.40
CA ARG A 31 3.31 -7.30 13.93
C ARG A 31 4.23 -6.08 13.84
N LYS A 32 5.50 -6.28 14.15
CA LYS A 32 6.56 -5.25 14.06
C LYS A 32 6.86 -4.78 12.63
N GLN A 33 6.73 -5.65 11.63
CA GLN A 33 6.85 -5.24 10.21
C GLN A 33 5.64 -4.44 9.75
N ARG A 34 4.43 -4.80 10.19
CA ARG A 34 3.20 -4.05 9.87
C ARG A 34 3.23 -2.65 10.49
N GLU A 35 3.62 -2.55 11.75
CA GLU A 35 3.78 -1.26 12.44
C GLU A 35 4.81 -0.38 11.73
N ARG A 36 5.95 -0.93 11.31
CA ARG A 36 6.96 -0.19 10.53
C ARG A 36 6.45 0.26 9.17
N PHE A 37 5.64 -0.55 8.50
CA PHE A 37 5.02 -0.18 7.22
C PHE A 37 4.05 0.98 7.39
N VAL A 38 3.16 0.92 8.39
CA VAL A 38 2.23 2.02 8.69
C VAL A 38 2.99 3.28 9.11
N GLN A 39 4.02 3.15 9.94
CA GLN A 39 4.89 4.26 10.35
C GLN A 39 5.65 4.90 9.19
N ALA A 40 5.95 4.14 8.14
CA ALA A 40 6.61 4.65 6.93
C ALA A 40 5.63 5.30 5.93
N GLY A 41 4.34 5.38 6.25
CA GLY A 41 3.31 5.97 5.39
C GLY A 41 2.46 4.96 4.63
N GLY A 42 2.64 3.67 4.93
CA GLY A 42 1.86 2.58 4.35
C GLY A 42 1.94 2.58 2.83
N MET A 43 0.78 2.53 2.17
CA MET A 43 0.69 2.48 0.71
C MET A 43 1.12 3.78 0.03
N LEU A 44 1.18 4.88 0.76
CA LEU A 44 1.55 6.20 0.25
C LEU A 44 3.04 6.52 0.44
N GLN A 45 3.83 5.56 0.94
CA GLN A 45 5.27 5.68 1.01
C GLN A 45 5.88 5.90 -0.39
N GLY A 46 6.84 6.82 -0.49
CA GLY A 46 7.56 7.14 -1.72
C GLY A 46 6.89 8.18 -2.62
N TYR A 47 5.61 8.48 -2.40
CA TYR A 47 4.89 9.51 -3.15
C TYR A 47 5.26 10.92 -2.69
N SER A 48 5.12 11.89 -3.59
CA SER A 48 5.40 13.28 -3.23
C SER A 48 4.43 13.78 -2.15
N PRO A 49 4.90 14.57 -1.18
CA PRO A 49 4.03 15.11 -0.13
C PRO A 49 2.82 15.86 -0.69
N ASP A 50 2.99 16.61 -1.78
CA ASP A 50 1.89 17.36 -2.41
C ASP A 50 0.83 16.44 -3.02
N PHE A 51 1.23 15.33 -3.63
CA PHE A 51 0.31 14.35 -4.18
C PHE A 51 -0.47 13.65 -3.06
N VAL A 52 0.22 13.26 -1.98
CA VAL A 52 -0.41 12.65 -0.81
C VAL A 52 -1.42 13.60 -0.15
N MET A 53 -1.11 14.90 -0.06
CA MET A 53 -2.05 15.90 0.44
C MET A 53 -3.29 16.05 -0.45
N ARG A 54 -3.14 16.01 -1.78
CA ARG A 54 -4.28 16.02 -2.71
C ARG A 54 -5.18 14.82 -2.51
N ILE A 55 -4.61 13.61 -2.37
CA ILE A 55 -5.38 12.41 -2.02
C ILE A 55 -6.09 12.61 -0.68
N GLY A 56 -5.41 13.20 0.30
CA GLY A 56 -6.00 13.58 1.59
C GLY A 56 -7.27 14.44 1.40
N TYR A 57 -7.20 15.51 0.63
CA TYR A 57 -8.37 16.37 0.37
C TYR A 57 -9.51 15.64 -0.34
N ILE A 58 -9.19 14.80 -1.33
CA ILE A 58 -10.20 13.97 -2.02
C ILE A 58 -10.85 12.99 -1.02
N SER A 59 -10.06 12.36 -0.15
CA SER A 59 -10.57 11.43 0.86
C SER A 59 -11.48 12.10 1.89
N VAL A 60 -11.20 13.36 2.25
CA VAL A 60 -12.09 14.16 3.10
C VAL A 60 -13.39 14.46 2.37
N GLY A 61 -13.35 14.83 1.08
CA GLY A 61 -14.55 15.02 0.28
C GLY A 61 -15.44 13.77 0.23
N ILE A 62 -14.84 12.60 0.00
CA ILE A 62 -15.56 11.32 0.02
C ILE A 62 -16.15 11.05 1.41
N ALA A 63 -15.39 11.28 2.48
CA ALA A 63 -15.89 11.09 3.85
C ALA A 63 -17.11 11.99 4.15
N VAL A 64 -17.09 13.24 3.67
CA VAL A 64 -18.25 14.15 3.79
C VAL A 64 -19.45 13.60 3.03
N VAL A 65 -19.28 13.09 1.81
CA VAL A 65 -20.36 12.46 1.05
C VAL A 65 -20.92 11.24 1.80
N CYS A 66 -20.06 10.40 2.39
CA CYS A 66 -20.50 9.29 3.22
C CYS A 66 -21.29 9.74 4.45
N LEU A 67 -20.88 10.84 5.12
CA LEU A 67 -21.62 11.41 6.25
C LEU A 67 -22.99 11.97 5.82
N LEU A 68 -23.07 12.59 4.64
CA LEU A 68 -24.34 13.04 4.08
C LEU A 68 -25.27 11.86 3.76
N ALA A 69 -24.71 10.75 3.24
CA ALA A 69 -25.47 9.52 3.02
C ALA A 69 -25.99 8.94 4.35
N ILE A 70 -25.16 8.88 5.40
CA ILE A 70 -25.59 8.46 6.75
C ILE A 70 -26.74 9.35 7.25
N ALA A 71 -26.61 10.66 7.13
CA ALA A 71 -27.65 11.59 7.54
C ALA A 71 -28.94 11.38 6.73
N ALA A 72 -28.84 11.19 5.42
CA ALA A 72 -29.98 10.88 4.57
C ALA A 72 -30.64 9.55 4.99
N CYS A 73 -29.86 8.51 5.28
CA CYS A 73 -30.40 7.24 5.76
C CYS A 73 -31.17 7.43 7.07
N LEU A 74 -30.60 8.14 8.04
CA LEU A 74 -31.24 8.36 9.34
C LEU A 74 -32.45 9.29 9.30
N LEU A 75 -32.59 10.13 8.28
CA LEU A 75 -33.74 11.04 8.14
C LEU A 75 -34.86 10.44 7.28
N PHE A 76 -34.53 9.73 6.21
CA PHE A 76 -35.50 9.27 5.22
C PHE A 76 -35.91 7.79 5.35
N LEU A 77 -35.09 6.91 5.92
CA LEU A 77 -35.46 5.50 6.08
C LEU A 77 -36.43 5.23 7.26
N PRO A 78 -36.32 5.88 8.44
CA PRO A 78 -37.22 5.58 9.56
C PRO A 78 -38.72 5.67 9.27
N PRO A 79 -39.22 6.67 8.51
CA PRO A 79 -40.66 6.75 8.23
C PRO A 79 -41.17 5.67 7.26
N ILE A 80 -40.29 5.02 6.49
CA ILE A 80 -40.68 4.05 5.46
C ILE A 80 -40.42 2.61 5.91
N TYR A 81 -39.21 2.34 6.40
CA TYR A 81 -38.72 1.00 6.72
C TYR A 81 -38.47 0.80 8.23
N GLY A 82 -38.51 1.87 9.01
CA GLY A 82 -38.30 1.83 10.46
C GLY A 82 -36.84 2.06 10.86
N TRP A 83 -36.66 2.28 12.16
CA TRP A 83 -35.34 2.57 12.75
C TRP A 83 -34.27 1.47 12.57
N PRO A 84 -34.60 0.16 12.63
CA PRO A 84 -33.57 -0.88 12.49
C PRO A 84 -32.81 -0.81 11.16
N ASP A 85 -33.52 -0.60 10.05
CA ASP A 85 -32.91 -0.48 8.72
C ASP A 85 -32.05 0.77 8.58
N ALA A 86 -32.54 1.90 9.10
CA ALA A 86 -31.79 3.16 9.10
C ALA A 86 -30.44 3.03 9.84
N VAL A 87 -30.41 2.28 10.94
CA VAL A 87 -29.18 2.03 11.71
C VAL A 87 -28.22 1.10 10.96
N VAL A 88 -28.72 0.02 10.36
CA VAL A 88 -27.87 -0.91 9.57
C VAL A 88 -27.23 -0.18 8.39
N ALA A 89 -28.03 0.57 7.62
CA ALA A 89 -27.53 1.36 6.50
C ALA A 89 -26.50 2.40 6.94
N ALA A 90 -26.75 3.12 8.03
CA ALA A 90 -25.79 4.07 8.59
C ALA A 90 -24.46 3.40 8.96
N ILE A 91 -24.48 2.18 9.53
CA ILE A 91 -23.26 1.44 9.88
C ILE A 91 -22.47 1.04 8.64
N VAL A 92 -23.14 0.60 7.56
CA VAL A 92 -22.49 0.21 6.31
C VAL A 92 -21.70 1.38 5.71
N TRP A 93 -22.25 2.59 5.76
CA TRP A 93 -21.59 3.81 5.28
C TRP A 93 -20.39 4.25 6.14
N LEU A 94 -20.20 3.72 7.35
CA LEU A 94 -18.97 3.93 8.13
C LEU A 94 -17.78 3.14 7.57
N LEU A 95 -18.02 2.03 6.87
CA LEU A 95 -16.96 1.16 6.36
C LEU A 95 -16.05 1.87 5.34
N PRO A 96 -16.57 2.57 4.31
CA PRO A 96 -15.74 3.39 3.42
C PRO A 96 -14.90 4.44 4.17
N ILE A 97 -15.49 5.11 5.18
CA ILE A 97 -14.80 6.12 6.00
C ILE A 97 -13.64 5.48 6.76
N ALA A 98 -13.88 4.34 7.43
CA ALA A 98 -12.88 3.62 8.19
C ALA A 98 -11.72 3.13 7.31
N LEU A 99 -12.02 2.64 6.10
CA LEU A 99 -11.00 2.23 5.14
C LEU A 99 -10.17 3.43 4.68
N LEU A 100 -10.79 4.53 4.25
CA LEU A 100 -10.09 5.74 3.83
C LEU A 100 -9.17 6.27 4.94
N ALA A 101 -9.67 6.38 6.16
CA ALA A 101 -8.88 6.82 7.32
C ALA A 101 -7.68 5.90 7.56
N SER A 102 -7.86 4.58 7.44
CA SER A 102 -6.80 3.59 7.67
C SER A 102 -5.73 3.59 6.58
N PHE A 103 -6.11 3.74 5.31
CA PHE A 103 -5.17 3.70 4.19
C PHE A 103 -4.49 5.05 3.91
N VAL A 104 -5.22 6.15 4.05
CA VAL A 104 -4.75 7.50 3.66
C VAL A 104 -4.21 8.27 4.86
N GLY A 105 -4.83 8.13 6.04
CA GLY A 105 -4.51 8.90 7.24
C GLY A 105 -3.03 8.86 7.66
N PRO A 106 -2.38 7.68 7.76
CA PRO A 106 -0.96 7.59 8.08
C PRO A 106 -0.07 8.34 7.10
N GLY A 107 -0.36 8.25 5.79
CA GLY A 107 0.39 8.93 4.74
C GLY A 107 0.24 10.45 4.81
N VAL A 108 -1.00 10.95 4.96
CA VAL A 108 -1.28 12.39 5.08
C VAL A 108 -0.60 13.00 6.30
N ARG A 109 -0.63 12.33 7.44
CA ARG A 109 0.06 12.80 8.65
C ARG A 109 1.57 12.97 8.43
N LEU A 110 2.20 12.04 7.72
CA LEU A 110 3.63 12.13 7.39
C LEU A 110 3.91 13.16 6.30
N ALA A 111 3.02 13.32 5.32
CA ALA A 111 3.12 14.36 4.30
C ALA A 111 3.12 15.77 4.93
N MET A 112 2.25 16.02 5.91
CA MET A 112 2.20 17.29 6.65
C MET A 112 3.51 17.58 7.40
N ARG A 113 4.16 16.54 7.94
CA ARG A 113 5.48 16.66 8.59
C ARG A 113 6.58 16.93 7.58
N ASP A 114 6.56 16.23 6.45
CA ASP A 114 7.55 16.40 5.38
C ASP A 114 7.51 17.77 4.71
N ARG A 115 6.35 18.44 4.67
CA ARG A 115 6.25 19.82 4.16
C ARG A 115 7.01 20.82 5.01
N LYS A 116 7.23 20.52 6.30
CA LYS A 116 7.94 21.39 7.25
C LYS A 116 9.39 20.97 7.47
N ALA A 117 9.79 19.81 6.97
CA ALA A 117 11.09 19.23 7.23
C ALA A 117 12.05 19.46 6.06
N GLU A 118 13.32 19.67 6.38
CA GLU A 118 14.37 19.75 5.37
C GLU A 118 14.63 18.39 4.72
N PRO A 119 14.90 18.36 3.41
CA PRO A 119 15.20 17.12 2.71
C PRO A 119 16.57 16.57 3.14
N ARG A 120 16.63 15.26 3.36
CA ARG A 120 17.85 14.55 3.71
C ARG A 120 18.62 14.16 2.46
N LEU A 121 19.93 14.40 2.47
CA LEU A 121 20.85 13.90 1.45
C LEU A 121 21.34 12.50 1.84
N VAL A 122 21.18 11.55 0.92
CA VAL A 122 21.64 10.16 1.09
C VAL A 122 22.62 9.87 -0.02
N GLN A 123 23.86 9.59 0.36
CA GLN A 123 24.94 9.28 -0.57
C GLN A 123 25.33 7.81 -0.42
N GLY A 124 25.51 7.12 -1.53
CA GLY A 124 25.96 5.73 -1.52
C GLY A 124 26.13 5.14 -2.92
N GLN A 125 26.50 3.87 -2.96
CA GLN A 125 26.69 3.14 -4.21
C GLN A 125 25.38 2.50 -4.65
N LEU A 126 25.02 2.65 -5.92
CA LEU A 126 23.87 1.96 -6.50
C LEU A 126 24.14 0.44 -6.53
N VAL A 127 23.30 -0.33 -5.85
CA VAL A 127 23.34 -1.81 -5.85
C VAL A 127 22.40 -2.38 -6.91
N GLY A 128 21.25 -1.73 -7.10
CA GLY A 128 20.27 -2.15 -8.08
C GLY A 128 19.14 -1.15 -8.21
N ALA A 129 18.49 -1.17 -9.37
CA ALA A 129 17.27 -0.42 -9.61
C ALA A 129 16.25 -1.33 -10.27
N SER A 130 14.96 -1.10 -10.05
CA SER A 130 13.82 -1.83 -10.62
C SER A 130 12.77 -0.83 -11.08
N SER A 131 12.18 -1.02 -12.27
CA SER A 131 10.99 -0.26 -12.70
C SER A 131 9.73 -0.73 -11.97
N VAL A 132 9.80 -1.89 -11.28
CA VAL A 132 8.71 -2.48 -10.50
C VAL A 132 8.99 -2.30 -9.02
N SER A 133 8.01 -1.75 -8.30
CA SER A 133 8.03 -1.67 -6.83
C SER A 133 6.79 -2.27 -6.18
N THR A 134 6.80 -2.28 -4.85
CA THR A 134 5.63 -2.57 -4.00
C THR A 134 4.58 -1.48 -4.03
N SER A 135 4.94 -0.26 -4.43
CA SER A 135 4.03 0.87 -4.54
C SER A 135 3.63 1.09 -6.00
N LEU A 136 2.34 1.29 -6.24
CA LEU A 136 1.80 1.52 -7.58
C LEU A 136 2.52 2.71 -8.27
N GLY A 137 2.93 2.51 -9.52
CA GLY A 137 3.52 3.59 -10.33
C GLY A 137 4.90 4.11 -9.87
N LEU A 138 5.51 3.52 -8.84
CA LEU A 138 6.88 3.82 -8.40
C LEU A 138 7.83 2.68 -8.78
N GLY A 139 9.08 3.02 -9.10
CA GLY A 139 10.18 2.08 -9.19
C GLY A 139 10.90 1.93 -7.84
N MET A 140 11.89 1.04 -7.78
CA MET A 140 12.74 0.86 -6.60
C MET A 140 14.19 1.11 -6.93
N MET A 141 14.92 1.66 -5.97
CA MET A 141 16.35 1.79 -6.05
C MET A 141 16.97 1.35 -4.73
N MET A 142 17.98 0.50 -4.81
CA MET A 142 18.73 -0.01 -3.68
C MET A 142 20.10 0.67 -3.68
N VAL A 143 20.40 1.36 -2.59
CA VAL A 143 21.63 2.11 -2.41
C VAL A 143 22.37 1.57 -1.19
N GLN A 144 23.63 1.18 -1.38
CA GLN A 144 24.53 0.82 -0.31
C GLN A 144 25.12 2.09 0.28
N THR A 145 24.63 2.42 1.47
CA THR A 145 25.14 3.53 2.29
C THR A 145 26.12 2.98 3.32
N ARG A 146 26.78 3.87 4.07
CA ARG A 146 27.63 3.48 5.22
C ARG A 146 26.86 2.70 6.29
N GLY A 147 25.54 2.90 6.40
CA GLY A 147 24.66 2.20 7.34
C GLY A 147 24.10 0.87 6.83
N GLY A 148 24.48 0.44 5.62
CA GLY A 148 23.98 -0.76 4.96
C GLY A 148 23.15 -0.45 3.71
N VAL A 149 22.47 -1.47 3.19
CA VAL A 149 21.67 -1.37 1.97
C VAL A 149 20.29 -0.80 2.30
N GLU A 150 20.00 0.39 1.76
CA GLU A 150 18.73 1.08 1.91
C GLU A 150 17.93 1.02 0.60
N GLN A 151 16.61 0.87 0.72
CA GLN A 151 15.69 0.78 -0.41
C GLN A 151 14.81 2.03 -0.46
N TYR A 152 14.79 2.67 -1.62
CA TYR A 152 14.02 3.87 -1.90
C TYR A 152 13.03 3.63 -3.03
N LEU A 153 11.83 4.20 -2.89
CA LEU A 153 10.82 4.20 -3.93
C LEU A 153 10.99 5.46 -4.77
N VAL A 154 11.19 5.29 -6.08
CA VAL A 154 11.64 6.36 -6.98
C VAL A 154 10.61 6.56 -8.08
N PRO A 155 10.20 7.81 -8.38
CA PRO A 155 9.34 8.10 -9.52
C PRO A 155 9.99 7.66 -10.85
N PRO A 156 9.21 7.19 -11.84
CA PRO A 156 9.74 6.67 -13.10
C PRO A 156 10.55 7.73 -13.88
N SER A 157 10.17 9.01 -13.80
CA SER A 157 10.92 10.12 -14.41
C SER A 157 12.35 10.25 -13.86
N ARG A 158 12.55 9.91 -12.58
CA ARG A 158 13.85 9.95 -11.90
C ARG A 158 14.62 8.63 -12.07
N LEU A 159 13.91 7.51 -12.15
CA LEU A 159 14.50 6.20 -12.40
C LEU A 159 15.22 6.12 -13.76
N LYS A 160 14.72 6.81 -14.78
CA LYS A 160 15.37 6.93 -16.10
C LYS A 160 16.76 7.55 -16.06
N GLN A 161 17.03 8.37 -15.04
CA GLN A 161 18.32 9.03 -14.84
C GLN A 161 19.35 8.10 -14.19
N VAL A 162 18.91 6.96 -13.66
CA VAL A 162 19.75 6.00 -12.94
C VAL A 162 20.42 5.06 -13.96
N PRO A 163 21.77 4.99 -13.97
CA PRO A 163 22.49 4.10 -14.87
C PRO A 163 22.30 2.64 -14.47
N GLY A 164 22.46 1.72 -15.42
CA GLY A 164 22.44 0.27 -15.15
C GLY A 164 23.70 -0.28 -14.46
N ASN A 165 24.71 0.56 -14.21
CA ASN A 165 26.00 0.17 -13.63
C ASN A 165 26.09 0.53 -12.14
N GLN A 166 27.03 -0.06 -11.42
CA GLN A 166 27.33 0.30 -10.02
C GLN A 166 27.99 1.68 -9.97
N VAL A 167 27.20 2.72 -9.75
CA VAL A 167 27.66 4.12 -9.70
C VAL A 167 27.30 4.74 -8.36
N ASN A 168 28.12 5.68 -7.89
CA ASN A 168 27.80 6.47 -6.71
C ASN A 168 26.64 7.41 -7.03
N VAL A 169 25.62 7.40 -6.20
CA VAL A 169 24.41 8.21 -6.35
C VAL A 169 24.18 9.05 -5.10
N VAL A 170 23.69 10.25 -5.34
CA VAL A 170 23.25 11.19 -4.30
C VAL A 170 21.75 11.37 -4.45
N LEU A 171 21.01 11.05 -3.40
CA LEU A 171 19.57 11.18 -3.35
C LEU A 171 19.18 12.32 -2.42
N THR A 172 18.26 13.15 -2.88
CA THR A 172 17.58 14.10 -2.00
C THR A 172 16.22 13.52 -1.65
N VAL A 173 16.00 13.17 -0.39
CA VAL A 173 14.85 12.38 0.06
C VAL A 173 14.09 13.10 1.17
N THR A 174 12.76 13.02 1.19
CA THR A 174 11.98 13.49 2.35
C THR A 174 12.13 12.56 3.55
N PRO A 175 12.22 13.09 4.78
CA PRO A 175 12.58 12.27 5.94
C PRO A 175 11.51 11.23 6.32
N ASN A 176 10.21 11.53 6.18
CA ASN A 176 9.14 10.66 6.65
C ASN A 176 8.61 9.74 5.54
N LEU A 177 8.07 10.30 4.45
CA LEU A 177 7.51 9.53 3.33
C LEU A 177 8.59 8.86 2.46
N ARG A 178 9.87 9.20 2.68
CA ARG A 178 11.01 8.70 1.89
C ARG A 178 10.85 8.96 0.39
N HIS A 179 10.21 10.07 0.05
CA HIS A 179 10.03 10.48 -1.34
C HIS A 179 11.35 11.00 -1.91
N VAL A 180 11.78 10.44 -3.04
CA VAL A 180 12.99 10.88 -3.74
C VAL A 180 12.68 12.11 -4.60
N LYS A 181 13.10 13.29 -4.15
CA LYS A 181 12.95 14.58 -4.85
C LYS A 181 13.89 14.68 -6.06
N SER A 182 15.16 14.31 -5.87
CA SER A 182 16.17 14.34 -6.93
C SER A 182 17.16 13.18 -6.79
N VAL A 183 17.68 12.76 -7.95
CA VAL A 183 18.72 11.74 -8.09
C VAL A 183 19.88 12.39 -8.83
N GLY A 184 21.03 12.49 -8.19
CA GLY A 184 22.30 12.88 -8.79
C GLY A 184 23.17 11.64 -8.99
N VAL A 185 23.74 11.47 -10.19
CA VAL A 185 24.67 10.38 -10.49
C VAL A 185 26.08 10.97 -10.46
N MET A 186 26.93 10.43 -9.60
CA MET A 186 28.33 10.85 -9.45
C MET A 186 29.21 9.81 -10.16
N GLY A 187 29.60 10.11 -11.40
CA GLY A 187 30.48 9.24 -12.19
C GLY A 187 30.38 9.45 -13.69
N GLN A 188 31.37 8.96 -14.43
CA GLN A 188 31.43 9.02 -15.88
C GLN A 188 30.90 7.72 -16.50
N ARG A 189 30.00 7.89 -17.49
CA ARG A 189 29.35 6.88 -18.37
C ARG A 189 27.98 6.37 -17.89
N MET A 190 26.94 7.03 -18.38
CA MET A 190 25.56 6.51 -18.36
C MET A 190 25.47 5.36 -19.36
N VAL A 191 25.47 4.12 -18.87
CA VAL A 191 25.00 2.98 -19.68
C VAL A 191 23.48 2.97 -19.56
N GLY A 192 22.80 3.10 -20.70
CA GLY A 192 21.35 3.01 -20.80
C GLY A 192 20.88 1.72 -20.18
N ARG A 193 20.00 1.83 -19.18
CA ARG A 193 19.44 0.67 -18.51
C ARG A 193 18.37 0.05 -19.42
N VAL A 194 18.57 -1.20 -19.83
CA VAL A 194 17.50 -1.99 -20.45
C VAL A 194 16.52 -2.37 -19.35
N GLU A 195 15.32 -1.82 -19.38
CA GLU A 195 14.25 -2.23 -18.47
C GLU A 195 13.74 -3.60 -18.90
N PRO A 196 13.79 -4.62 -18.02
CA PRO A 196 13.14 -5.89 -18.32
C PRO A 196 11.62 -5.64 -18.48
N PRO A 197 10.97 -6.24 -19.50
CA PRO A 197 9.54 -6.06 -19.72
C PRO A 197 8.78 -6.52 -18.48
N VAL A 198 7.99 -5.61 -17.90
CA VAL A 198 7.20 -5.91 -16.69
C VAL A 198 6.06 -6.86 -17.07
N PRO A 199 5.99 -8.07 -16.49
CA PRO A 199 4.90 -8.99 -16.79
C PRO A 199 3.54 -8.35 -16.45
N PRO A 200 2.51 -8.53 -17.27
CA PRO A 200 1.18 -7.96 -17.01
C PRO A 200 0.58 -8.46 -15.69
N VAL A 201 0.97 -9.65 -15.23
CA VAL A 201 0.57 -10.22 -13.94
C VAL A 201 1.06 -9.36 -12.77
N MET A 202 2.28 -8.82 -12.82
CA MET A 202 2.79 -7.95 -11.76
C MET A 202 2.01 -6.63 -11.69
N ARG A 203 1.64 -6.05 -12.84
CA ARG A 203 0.80 -4.84 -12.88
C ARG A 203 -0.57 -5.08 -12.24
N ARG A 204 -1.19 -6.23 -12.50
CA ARG A 204 -2.48 -6.60 -11.89
C ARG A 204 -2.36 -6.84 -10.38
N LEU A 205 -1.29 -7.51 -9.95
CA LEU A 205 -1.04 -7.78 -8.53
C LEU A 205 -0.84 -6.48 -7.73
N GLN A 206 -0.22 -5.46 -8.32
CA GLN A 206 -0.06 -4.13 -7.70
C GLN A 206 -1.39 -3.40 -7.49
N LEU A 207 -2.43 -3.69 -8.28
CA LEU A 207 -3.73 -3.02 -8.18
C LEU A 207 -4.63 -3.60 -7.07
N LEU A 208 -4.43 -4.88 -6.71
CA LEU A 208 -5.27 -5.57 -5.71
C LEU A 208 -5.36 -4.82 -4.36
N PRO A 209 -4.27 -4.28 -3.78
CA PRO A 209 -4.35 -3.54 -2.51
C PRO A 209 -5.25 -2.29 -2.55
N VAL A 210 -5.56 -1.75 -3.74
CA VAL A 210 -6.48 -0.61 -3.91
C VAL A 210 -7.87 -1.08 -4.33
N LEU A 211 -7.94 -2.02 -5.26
CA LEU A 211 -9.21 -2.53 -5.78
C LEU A 211 -9.98 -3.34 -4.74
N THR A 212 -9.32 -4.13 -3.90
CA THR A 212 -10.01 -4.98 -2.92
C THR A 212 -10.76 -4.16 -1.87
N PRO A 213 -10.16 -3.15 -1.20
CA PRO A 213 -10.91 -2.29 -0.27
C PRO A 213 -12.03 -1.49 -0.95
N ALA A 214 -11.79 -1.01 -2.18
CA ALA A 214 -12.81 -0.28 -2.94
C ALA A 214 -14.00 -1.18 -3.31
N ALA A 215 -13.73 -2.39 -3.80
CA ALA A 215 -14.77 -3.37 -4.12
C ALA A 215 -15.52 -3.81 -2.86
N LEU A 216 -14.84 -3.99 -1.73
CA LEU A 216 -15.49 -4.32 -0.45
C LEU A 216 -16.45 -3.21 0.00
N ALA A 217 -16.01 -1.96 -0.07
CA ALA A 217 -16.85 -0.81 0.26
C ALA A 217 -18.07 -0.72 -0.65
N LEU A 218 -17.87 -0.84 -1.97
CA LEU A 218 -18.97 -0.80 -2.94
C LEU A 218 -19.92 -1.99 -2.80
N GLY A 219 -19.41 -3.20 -2.61
CA GLY A 219 -20.23 -4.39 -2.46
C GLY A 219 -21.07 -4.40 -1.19
N ALA A 220 -20.53 -3.87 -0.08
CA ALA A 220 -21.28 -3.70 1.15
C ALA A 220 -22.42 -2.67 0.98
N VAL A 221 -22.11 -1.49 0.42
CA VAL A 221 -23.10 -0.42 0.19
C VAL A 221 -24.18 -0.85 -0.80
N VAL A 222 -23.79 -1.38 -1.97
CA VAL A 222 -24.75 -1.83 -3.00
C VAL A 222 -25.60 -3.00 -2.50
N GLY A 223 -25.01 -3.91 -1.72
CA GLY A 223 -25.73 -5.04 -1.12
C GLY A 223 -26.82 -4.60 -0.15
N ASP A 224 -26.49 -3.63 0.70
CA ASP A 224 -27.42 -3.06 1.67
C ASP A 224 -28.52 -2.23 0.99
N ASP A 225 -28.13 -1.31 0.08
CA ASP A 225 -29.06 -0.46 -0.66
C ASP A 225 -30.01 -1.28 -1.57
N ALA A 226 -29.54 -2.39 -2.15
CA ALA A 226 -30.37 -3.26 -2.97
C ALA A 226 -31.42 -4.02 -2.15
N VAL A 227 -31.11 -4.40 -0.91
CA VAL A 227 -32.11 -5.01 -0.02
C VAL A 227 -33.07 -3.95 0.50
N ALA A 228 -32.63 -2.71 0.72
CA ALA A 228 -33.51 -1.62 1.12
C ALA A 228 -34.64 -1.33 0.11
N LEU A 229 -34.44 -1.68 -1.17
CA LEU A 229 -35.47 -1.59 -2.22
C LEU A 229 -36.42 -2.80 -2.26
N SER A 230 -36.20 -3.82 -1.44
CA SER A 230 -37.02 -5.03 -1.43
C SER A 230 -38.27 -4.85 -0.55
N PRO A 231 -39.45 -5.29 -1.01
CA PRO A 231 -40.68 -5.15 -0.24
C PRO A 231 -40.76 -6.26 0.84
N ILE A 232 -40.14 -6.03 2.01
CA ILE A 232 -40.26 -6.91 3.18
C ILE A 232 -41.04 -6.18 4.28
N ALA A 233 -42.20 -6.72 4.67
CA ALA A 233 -43.13 -6.06 5.58
C ALA A 233 -42.66 -6.02 7.05
N GLN A 234 -41.74 -6.91 7.45
CA GLN A 234 -41.25 -6.99 8.82
C GLN A 234 -39.90 -6.27 8.96
N PRO A 235 -39.82 -5.15 9.69
CA PRO A 235 -38.64 -4.28 9.72
C PRO A 235 -37.40 -4.97 10.31
N LEU A 236 -37.59 -5.86 11.27
CA LEU A 236 -36.46 -6.57 11.91
C LEU A 236 -35.91 -7.69 11.01
N LEU A 237 -36.79 -8.36 10.24
CA LEU A 237 -36.36 -9.32 9.21
C LEU A 237 -35.69 -8.61 8.03
N HIS A 238 -36.23 -7.47 7.59
CA HIS A 238 -35.65 -6.67 6.53
C HIS A 238 -34.22 -6.22 6.88
N ALA A 239 -34.02 -5.69 8.09
CA ALA A 239 -32.70 -5.25 8.57
C ALA A 239 -31.69 -6.40 8.67
N THR A 240 -32.13 -7.56 9.16
CA THR A 240 -31.24 -8.74 9.27
C THR A 240 -30.88 -9.31 7.91
N VAL A 241 -31.81 -9.33 6.96
CA VAL A 241 -31.54 -9.75 5.57
C VAL A 241 -30.60 -8.75 4.89
N ALA A 242 -30.79 -7.45 5.06
CA ALA A 242 -29.91 -6.41 4.51
C ALA A 242 -28.47 -6.58 5.01
N ALA A 243 -28.30 -6.70 6.33
CA ALA A 243 -27.00 -6.94 6.94
C ALA A 243 -26.35 -8.24 6.45
N LEU A 244 -27.13 -9.34 6.33
CA LEU A 244 -26.62 -10.63 5.86
C LEU A 244 -26.20 -10.58 4.39
N VAL A 245 -26.99 -9.97 3.52
CA VAL A 245 -26.66 -9.84 2.09
C VAL A 245 -25.41 -8.99 1.90
N GLY A 246 -25.31 -7.84 2.59
CA GLY A 246 -24.11 -7.00 2.58
C GLY A 246 -22.87 -7.76 3.08
N ALA A 247 -23.00 -8.52 4.17
CA ALA A 247 -21.92 -9.33 4.72
C ALA A 247 -21.48 -10.47 3.78
N VAL A 248 -22.43 -11.17 3.16
CA VAL A 248 -22.15 -12.26 2.19
C VAL A 248 -21.45 -11.70 0.95
N LEU A 249 -21.90 -10.56 0.43
CA LEU A 249 -21.24 -9.91 -0.71
C LEU A 249 -19.82 -9.46 -0.36
N ALA A 250 -19.63 -8.84 0.80
CA ALA A 250 -18.31 -8.45 1.28
C ALA A 250 -17.37 -9.67 1.45
N LEU A 251 -17.85 -10.75 2.06
CA LEU A 251 -17.10 -12.00 2.20
C LEU A 251 -16.77 -12.64 0.84
N GLY A 252 -17.72 -12.61 -0.10
CA GLY A 252 -17.52 -13.08 -1.47
C GLY A 252 -16.42 -12.30 -2.19
N ILE A 253 -16.46 -10.97 -2.13
CA ILE A 253 -15.45 -10.10 -2.73
C ILE A 253 -14.07 -10.33 -2.10
N TYR A 254 -14.02 -10.47 -0.78
CA TYR A 254 -12.79 -10.81 -0.07
C TYR A 254 -12.24 -12.17 -0.51
N GLY A 255 -13.10 -13.20 -0.56
CA GLY A 255 -12.74 -14.56 -0.95
C GLY A 255 -12.23 -14.64 -2.39
N VAL A 256 -12.92 -14.01 -3.34
CA VAL A 256 -12.50 -13.93 -4.75
C VAL A 256 -11.16 -13.21 -4.86
N SER A 257 -11.01 -12.07 -4.18
CA SER A 257 -9.75 -11.32 -4.17
C SER A 257 -8.59 -12.14 -3.60
N PHE A 258 -8.83 -12.89 -2.53
CA PHE A 258 -7.83 -13.78 -1.92
C PHE A 258 -7.39 -14.90 -2.88
N LEU A 259 -8.34 -15.56 -3.54
CA LEU A 259 -8.04 -16.63 -4.51
C LEU A 259 -7.29 -16.09 -5.72
N LEU A 260 -7.69 -14.92 -6.24
CA LEU A 260 -6.98 -14.24 -7.32
C LEU A 260 -5.56 -13.87 -6.92
N GLN A 261 -5.36 -13.32 -5.72
CA GLN A 261 -4.04 -12.99 -5.20
C GLN A 261 -3.15 -14.23 -5.10
N ARG A 262 -3.70 -15.34 -4.60
CA ARG A 262 -2.97 -16.62 -4.50
C ARG A 262 -2.58 -17.13 -5.89
N ARG A 263 -3.49 -17.11 -6.86
CA ARG A 263 -3.23 -17.55 -8.25
C ARG A 263 -2.20 -16.65 -8.96
N MET A 264 -2.23 -15.34 -8.73
CA MET A 264 -1.25 -14.43 -9.33
C MET A 264 0.14 -14.60 -8.71
N MET A 265 0.22 -14.87 -7.40
CA MET A 265 1.50 -15.15 -6.74
C MET A 265 2.15 -16.42 -7.27
N THR A 266 1.39 -17.49 -7.52
CA THR A 266 1.95 -18.72 -8.12
C THR A 266 2.45 -18.48 -9.54
N GLN A 267 1.75 -17.66 -10.33
CA GLN A 267 2.22 -17.24 -11.66
C GLN A 267 3.52 -16.44 -11.59
N VAL A 268 3.65 -15.52 -10.63
CA VAL A 268 4.89 -14.74 -10.44
C VAL A 268 6.05 -15.63 -10.00
N GLN A 269 5.82 -16.58 -9.09
CA GLN A 269 6.84 -17.52 -8.65
C GLN A 269 7.34 -18.42 -9.79
N ALA A 270 6.45 -18.81 -10.71
CA ALA A 270 6.82 -19.58 -11.89
C ALA A 270 7.70 -18.81 -12.89
N MET A 271 7.68 -17.47 -12.86
CA MET A 271 8.50 -16.60 -13.72
C MET A 271 9.88 -16.29 -13.13
N LEU A 272 10.13 -16.63 -11.85
CA LEU A 272 11.43 -16.43 -11.23
C LEU A 272 12.39 -17.53 -11.71
N PRO A 273 13.66 -17.21 -11.99
CA PRO A 273 14.66 -18.23 -12.29
C PRO A 273 14.76 -19.18 -11.09
N LYS A 274 14.58 -20.48 -11.34
CA LYS A 274 14.84 -21.52 -10.34
C LYS A 274 16.34 -21.53 -10.06
N THR A 275 16.73 -21.01 -8.90
CA THR A 275 18.10 -21.11 -8.38
C THR A 275 18.39 -22.52 -7.90
#